data_AF-A0A016V708-F1
#
_entry.id   AF-A0A016V708-F1
#
_cell.length_a   1.000
_cell.length_b   1.000
_cell.length_c   1.000
_cell.angle_alpha   90.00
_cell.angle_beta   90.00
_cell.angle_gamma   90.00
#
_symmetry.space_group_name_H-M   'P 1'
#
loop_
_entity.id
_entity.type
_entity.pdbx_description
1 polymer ?
#
loop_
_entity_poly.entity_id
_entity_poly.type
_entity_poly.pdbx_seq_one_letter_code
_entity_poly.pdbx_strand_id
1 'polypeptide(L)'
;MLKRIYPTFRVIRPTARLLSSDGKDDGKPVNTNSKEVLGDELLDAVNSVADDLHKNDPVAKKATKNTLISKLISHEKATFDEATGAQMQEMLDDKAIQGLLSSVATTTQTSTVLPNKSAQMRQERRGLLLLRKEIFYQAVQSGIKPAEAQKLAENAVTEAQQRLTAQRRARIEGVKEEEDSARAQKAERAESEQKFYDYAMQMAEKMLYQDDMLTFGSKARRSIKPDSSVPSLLKGTKRLGIWESTENCQDIGLQFWRDWDSRAAR
;
A
#
# COMPACT_ATOMS: atom_id res chain seq x y z
N MET A 1 -4.47 25.31 40.89
CA MET A 1 -4.65 23.86 40.64
C MET A 1 -5.64 23.68 39.50
N LEU A 2 -5.17 23.43 38.28
CA LEU A 2 -6.00 23.27 37.08
C LEU A 2 -6.22 21.77 36.83
N LYS A 3 -7.47 21.30 36.97
CA LYS A 3 -7.87 19.93 36.65
C LYS A 3 -8.05 19.80 35.14
N ARG A 4 -7.25 18.94 34.50
CA ARG A 4 -7.45 18.50 33.11
C ARG A 4 -8.74 17.70 33.01
N ILE A 5 -9.68 18.18 32.21
CA ILE A 5 -10.85 17.42 31.77
C ILE A 5 -10.40 16.65 30.52
N TYR A 6 -10.30 15.32 30.62
CA TYR A 6 -10.12 14.45 29.46
C TYR A 6 -11.51 14.12 28.89
N PRO A 7 -11.76 14.29 27.57
CA PRO A 7 -12.96 13.77 26.96
C PRO A 7 -12.83 12.25 26.86
N THR A 8 -13.70 11.53 27.56
CA THR A 8 -13.94 10.10 27.37
C THR A 8 -14.50 9.86 25.97
N PHE A 9 -13.69 9.34 25.05
CA PHE A 9 -14.19 8.73 23.83
C PHE A 9 -15.02 7.50 24.19
N ARG A 10 -16.35 7.62 24.14
CA ARG A 10 -17.23 6.46 24.11
C ARG A 10 -16.96 5.73 22.81
N VAL A 11 -16.58 4.46 22.92
CA VAL A 11 -16.47 3.53 21.79
C VAL A 11 -17.85 3.44 21.13
N ILE A 12 -17.97 4.05 19.95
CA ILE A 12 -19.14 3.89 19.08
C ILE A 12 -19.14 2.41 18.67
N ARG A 13 -20.16 1.66 19.10
CA ARG A 13 -20.38 0.26 18.69
C ARG A 13 -20.40 0.17 17.15
N PRO A 14 -20.00 -0.96 16.55
CA PRO A 14 -19.93 -1.12 15.10
C PRO A 14 -21.34 -1.30 14.47
N THR A 15 -22.23 -0.33 14.65
CA THR A 15 -23.56 -0.27 14.00
C THR A 15 -23.48 0.32 12.59
N ALA A 16 -22.44 1.13 12.31
CA ALA A 16 -22.28 1.82 11.03
C ALA A 16 -22.19 0.86 9.81
N ARG A 17 -21.60 -0.33 9.97
CA ARG A 17 -21.47 -1.30 8.87
C ARG A 17 -22.79 -2.01 8.51
N LEU A 18 -23.72 -2.10 9.45
CA LEU A 18 -24.99 -2.81 9.27
C LEU A 18 -26.05 -1.95 8.57
N LEU A 19 -26.00 -0.63 8.75
CA LEU A 19 -26.97 0.30 8.18
C LEU A 19 -26.57 0.82 6.78
N SER A 20 -25.28 0.80 6.46
CA SER A 20 -24.71 1.39 5.22
C SER A 20 -24.78 0.48 3.97
N SER A 21 -25.52 -0.63 4.02
CA SER A 21 -25.67 -1.56 2.88
C SER A 21 -26.74 -1.07 1.89
N ASP A 22 -26.48 0.03 1.18
CA ASP A 22 -27.28 0.47 0.03
C ASP A 22 -26.89 -0.30 -1.25
N GLY A 23 -26.93 -1.63 -1.16
CA GLY A 23 -26.99 -2.48 -2.34
C GLY A 23 -28.43 -2.53 -2.83
N LYS A 24 -28.74 -1.79 -3.91
CA LYS A 24 -29.87 -2.10 -4.80
C LYS A 24 -29.62 -3.50 -5.39
N ASP A 25 -29.92 -4.53 -4.62
CA ASP A 25 -29.99 -5.91 -5.08
C ASP A 25 -31.43 -6.36 -4.89
N ASP A 26 -32.03 -6.79 -5.99
CA ASP A 26 -33.44 -7.10 -6.09
C ASP A 26 -33.86 -8.16 -5.05
N GLY A 27 -34.79 -7.79 -4.17
CA GLY A 27 -35.79 -8.73 -3.67
C GLY A 27 -35.51 -9.54 -2.40
N LYS A 28 -34.59 -9.16 -1.51
CA LYS A 28 -34.61 -9.66 -0.11
C LYS A 28 -33.95 -8.69 0.87
N PRO A 29 -34.65 -8.25 1.94
CA PRO A 29 -33.99 -7.48 3.00
C PRO A 29 -32.90 -8.36 3.60
N VAL A 30 -31.66 -7.85 3.59
CA VAL A 30 -30.56 -8.42 4.37
C VAL A 30 -31.08 -8.52 5.80
N ASN A 31 -31.11 -9.74 6.34
CA ASN A 31 -31.66 -10.03 7.65
C ASN A 31 -30.68 -9.50 8.71
N THR A 32 -30.70 -8.18 8.92
CA THR A 32 -30.00 -7.55 10.03
C THR A 32 -30.67 -8.06 11.30
N ASN A 33 -29.89 -8.66 12.20
CA ASN A 33 -30.43 -9.09 13.48
C ASN A 33 -30.99 -7.84 14.17
N SER A 34 -32.32 -7.78 14.35
CA SER A 34 -33.01 -6.65 15.00
C SER A 34 -32.45 -6.33 16.38
N LYS A 35 -31.88 -7.34 17.05
CA LYS A 35 -31.16 -7.24 18.31
C LYS A 35 -29.88 -6.40 18.23
N GLU A 36 -29.16 -6.46 17.10
CA GLU A 36 -27.93 -5.70 16.91
C GLU A 36 -28.19 -4.23 16.55
N VAL A 37 -29.32 -3.96 15.89
CA VAL A 37 -29.71 -2.62 15.47
C VAL A 37 -30.36 -1.85 16.64
N LEU A 38 -31.41 -2.42 17.22
CA LEU A 38 -32.23 -1.77 18.25
C LEU A 38 -31.70 -1.95 19.69
N GLY A 39 -30.89 -2.98 19.93
CA GLY A 39 -30.43 -3.36 21.27
C GLY A 39 -31.48 -4.11 22.10
N ASP A 40 -31.01 -4.76 23.17
CA ASP A 40 -31.81 -5.65 24.03
C ASP A 40 -32.93 -4.89 24.75
N GLU A 41 -32.64 -3.69 25.24
CA GLU A 41 -33.59 -2.86 26.00
C GLU A 41 -34.82 -2.43 25.17
N LEU A 42 -34.59 -2.01 23.92
CA LEU A 42 -35.66 -1.55 23.03
C LEU A 42 -36.50 -2.72 22.51
N LEU A 43 -35.87 -3.87 22.27
CA LEU A 43 -36.59 -5.09 21.93
C LEU A 43 -37.48 -5.58 23.06
N ASP A 44 -37.00 -5.50 24.31
CA ASP A 44 -37.79 -5.88 25.48
C ASP A 44 -38.97 -4.92 25.69
N ALA A 45 -38.78 -3.63 25.44
CA ALA A 45 -39.88 -2.66 25.44
C ALA A 45 -40.93 -2.97 24.34
N VAL A 46 -40.49 -3.31 23.13
CA VAL A 46 -41.40 -3.71 22.04
C VAL A 46 -42.16 -5.00 22.39
N ASN A 47 -41.49 -5.97 23.03
CA ASN A 47 -42.14 -7.20 23.50
C ASN A 47 -43.20 -6.88 24.54
N SER A 48 -42.90 -6.03 25.53
CA SER A 48 -43.86 -5.60 26.56
C SER A 48 -45.07 -4.92 25.95
N VAL A 49 -44.88 -4.01 24.99
CA VAL A 49 -45.98 -3.31 24.30
C VAL A 49 -46.84 -4.28 23.49
N ALA A 50 -46.23 -5.23 22.78
CA ALA A 50 -46.96 -6.25 22.04
C ALA A 50 -47.77 -7.17 22.97
N ASP A 51 -47.20 -7.53 24.13
CA ASP A 51 -47.86 -8.33 25.14
C ASP A 51 -49.03 -7.60 25.81
N ASP A 52 -48.90 -6.30 26.07
CA ASP A 52 -49.96 -5.46 26.61
C ASP A 52 -51.13 -5.27 25.63
N LEU A 53 -50.83 -5.07 24.35
CA LEU A 53 -51.84 -4.83 23.31
C LEU A 53 -52.64 -6.08 22.92
N HIS A 54 -52.01 -7.26 22.91
CA HIS A 54 -52.62 -8.47 22.36
C HIS A 54 -52.51 -9.69 23.29
N LYS A 55 -52.74 -9.54 24.60
CA LYS A 55 -52.58 -10.58 25.66
C LYS A 55 -52.97 -12.01 25.26
N ASN A 56 -54.08 -12.19 24.53
CA ASN A 56 -54.66 -13.49 24.20
C ASN A 56 -54.49 -13.94 22.73
N ASP A 57 -53.96 -13.10 21.85
CA ASP A 57 -53.83 -13.43 20.41
C ASP A 57 -52.35 -13.49 20.00
N PRO A 58 -51.77 -14.71 19.88
CA PRO A 58 -50.36 -14.87 19.53
C PRO A 58 -50.03 -14.42 18.10
N VAL A 59 -51.01 -14.43 17.19
CA VAL A 59 -50.82 -14.03 15.78
C VAL A 59 -50.76 -12.51 15.69
N ALA A 60 -51.70 -11.83 16.35
CA ALA A 60 -51.69 -10.37 16.42
C ALA A 60 -50.46 -9.82 17.15
N LYS A 61 -50.04 -10.45 18.27
CA LYS A 61 -48.79 -10.13 18.98
C LYS A 61 -47.56 -10.17 18.07
N LYS A 62 -47.43 -11.23 17.28
CA LYS A 62 -46.30 -11.40 16.38
C LYS A 62 -46.32 -10.36 15.26
N ALA A 63 -47.50 -10.06 14.72
CA ALA A 63 -47.66 -9.05 13.69
C ALA A 63 -47.28 -7.65 14.20
N THR A 64 -47.82 -7.23 15.35
CA THR A 64 -47.50 -5.91 15.93
C THR A 64 -46.04 -5.79 16.32
N LYS A 65 -45.44 -6.81 16.92
CA LYS A 65 -44.00 -6.85 17.20
C LYS A 65 -43.18 -6.62 15.93
N ASN A 66 -43.48 -7.35 14.85
CA ASN A 66 -42.74 -7.20 13.59
C ASN A 66 -42.92 -5.81 12.97
N THR A 67 -44.13 -5.23 13.05
CA THR A 67 -44.41 -3.87 12.56
C THR A 67 -43.70 -2.80 13.39
N LEU A 68 -43.64 -2.96 14.71
CA LEU A 68 -42.93 -2.03 15.58
C LEU A 68 -41.42 -2.09 15.35
N ILE A 69 -40.86 -3.30 15.26
CA ILE A 69 -39.44 -3.51 14.92
C ILE A 69 -39.10 -2.88 13.58
N SER A 70 -39.91 -3.08 12.53
CA SER A 70 -39.61 -2.50 11.22
C SER A 70 -39.65 -0.98 11.21
N LYS A 71 -40.64 -0.37 11.89
CA LYS A 71 -40.72 1.09 12.04
C LYS A 71 -39.55 1.66 12.83
N LEU A 72 -39.15 1.01 13.93
CA LEU A 72 -38.02 1.46 14.75
C LEU A 72 -36.71 1.37 13.97
N ILE A 73 -36.47 0.26 13.25
CA ILE A 73 -35.29 0.14 12.38
C ILE A 73 -35.29 1.22 11.30
N SER A 74 -36.44 1.53 10.69
CA SER A 74 -36.52 2.58 9.67
C SER A 74 -36.24 3.98 10.25
N HIS A 75 -36.69 4.23 11.48
CA HIS A 75 -36.44 5.49 12.18
C HIS A 75 -34.97 5.62 12.55
N GLU A 76 -34.36 4.57 13.11
CA GLU A 76 -32.93 4.56 13.43
C GLU A 76 -32.06 4.71 12.18
N LYS A 77 -32.42 4.06 11.07
CA LYS A 77 -31.73 4.27 9.79
C LYS A 77 -31.83 5.73 9.35
N ALA A 78 -33.02 6.32 9.38
CA ALA A 78 -33.21 7.72 9.00
C ALA A 78 -32.41 8.68 9.90
N THR A 79 -32.43 8.46 11.22
CA THR A 79 -31.65 9.27 12.17
C THR A 79 -30.14 9.10 11.97
N PHE A 80 -29.68 7.88 11.67
CA PHE A 80 -28.28 7.61 11.35
C PHE A 80 -27.87 8.31 10.05
N ASP A 81 -28.66 8.18 8.99
CA ASP A 81 -28.40 8.80 7.69
C ASP A 81 -28.42 10.33 7.78
N GLU A 82 -29.32 10.91 8.58
CA GLU A 82 -29.37 12.36 8.83
C GLU A 82 -28.14 12.84 9.63
N ALA A 83 -27.74 12.10 10.67
CA ALA A 83 -26.60 12.46 11.51
C ALA A 83 -25.24 12.25 10.82
N THR A 84 -25.13 11.24 9.96
CA THR A 84 -23.87 10.88 9.29
C THR A 84 -23.78 11.36 7.86
N GLY A 85 -24.91 11.65 7.20
CA GLY A 85 -24.97 12.06 5.80
C GLY A 85 -24.20 13.33 5.52
N ALA A 86 -24.32 14.35 6.37
CA ALA A 86 -23.59 15.61 6.21
C ALA A 86 -22.06 15.41 6.32
N GLN A 87 -21.61 14.64 7.32
CA GLN A 87 -20.20 14.34 7.54
C GLN A 87 -19.62 13.46 6.42
N MET A 88 -20.38 12.45 5.95
CA MET A 88 -19.96 11.60 4.85
C MET A 88 -19.88 12.38 3.53
N GLN A 89 -20.84 13.26 3.27
CA GLN A 89 -20.83 14.10 2.08
C GLN A 89 -19.65 15.06 2.08
N GLU A 90 -19.37 15.72 3.22
CA GLU A 90 -18.21 16.61 3.37
C GLU A 90 -16.87 15.86 3.19
N MET A 91 -16.76 14.63 3.70
CA MET A 91 -15.58 13.78 3.48
C MET A 91 -15.45 13.30 2.02
N LEU A 92 -16.56 13.02 1.32
CA LEU A 92 -16.53 12.66 -0.10
C LEU A 92 -16.22 13.85 -1.00
N ASP A 93 -16.58 15.06 -0.56
CA ASP A 93 -16.27 16.33 -1.24
C ASP A 93 -14.85 16.83 -0.94
N ASP A 94 -14.15 16.23 0.03
CA ASP A 94 -12.75 16.52 0.32
C ASP A 94 -11.84 16.09 -0.85
N LYS A 95 -11.18 17.08 -1.44
CA LYS A 95 -10.27 16.94 -2.57
C LYS A 95 -9.10 15.98 -2.27
N ALA A 96 -8.66 15.88 -1.02
CA ALA A 96 -7.62 14.93 -0.63
C ALA A 96 -8.13 13.49 -0.71
N ILE A 97 -9.37 13.24 -0.24
CA ILE A 97 -10.01 11.93 -0.27
C ILE A 97 -10.37 11.54 -1.70
N GLN A 98 -10.89 12.48 -2.51
CA GLN A 98 -11.11 12.26 -3.94
C GLN A 98 -9.80 11.95 -4.68
N GLY A 99 -8.70 12.63 -4.32
CA GLY A 99 -7.36 12.32 -4.83
C GLY A 99 -6.92 10.89 -4.49
N LEU A 100 -7.18 10.43 -3.27
CA LEU A 100 -6.89 9.06 -2.87
C LEU A 100 -7.79 8.04 -3.58
N LEU A 101 -9.10 8.28 -3.67
CA LEU A 101 -10.04 7.38 -4.35
C LEU A 101 -9.75 7.28 -5.85
N SER A 102 -9.40 8.40 -6.50
CA SER A 102 -8.97 8.40 -7.89
C SER A 102 -7.63 7.69 -8.07
N SER A 103 -6.68 7.86 -7.13
CA SER A 103 -5.40 7.14 -7.18
C SER A 103 -5.57 5.62 -7.01
N VAL A 104 -6.52 5.17 -6.17
CA VAL A 104 -6.87 3.75 -6.01
C VAL A 104 -7.55 3.22 -7.26
N ALA A 105 -8.46 3.99 -7.87
CA ALA A 105 -9.10 3.62 -9.12
C ALA A 105 -8.07 3.47 -10.27
N THR A 106 -7.09 4.36 -10.37
CA THR A 106 -6.02 4.24 -11.37
C THR A 106 -5.06 3.10 -11.05
N THR A 107 -4.74 2.84 -9.77
CA THR A 107 -3.93 1.66 -9.41
C THR A 107 -4.64 0.35 -9.76
N THR A 108 -5.96 0.27 -9.60
CA THR A 108 -6.73 -0.92 -10.00
C THR A 108 -6.80 -1.12 -11.52
N GLN A 109 -6.67 -0.06 -12.33
CA GLN A 109 -6.55 -0.20 -13.79
C GLN A 109 -5.16 -0.68 -14.22
N THR A 110 -4.12 -0.36 -13.44
CA THR A 110 -2.74 -0.81 -13.71
C THR A 110 -2.42 -2.18 -13.12
N SER A 111 -3.12 -2.61 -12.08
CA SER A 111 -3.06 -4.00 -11.66
C SER A 111 -3.88 -4.81 -12.65
N THR A 112 -3.22 -5.72 -13.36
CA THR A 112 -3.79 -6.82 -14.13
C THR A 112 -4.58 -7.75 -13.20
N VAL A 113 -5.60 -7.26 -12.51
CA VAL A 113 -6.58 -8.08 -11.80
C VAL A 113 -7.36 -8.76 -12.90
N LEU A 114 -6.89 -9.96 -13.26
CA LEU A 114 -7.61 -10.90 -14.08
C LEU A 114 -9.04 -10.93 -13.55
N PRO A 115 -10.04 -10.50 -14.34
CA PRO A 115 -11.42 -10.51 -13.89
C PRO A 115 -11.74 -11.93 -13.41
N ASN A 116 -12.46 -12.04 -12.30
CA ASN A 116 -12.75 -13.34 -11.67
C ASN A 116 -13.18 -14.34 -12.76
N LYS A 117 -12.35 -15.37 -12.99
CA LYS A 117 -12.49 -16.31 -14.12
C LYS A 117 -13.91 -16.85 -14.23
N SER A 118 -14.57 -17.07 -13.09
CA SER A 118 -15.95 -17.57 -13.04
C SER A 118 -16.98 -16.55 -13.55
N ALA A 119 -16.84 -15.27 -13.21
CA ALA A 119 -17.73 -14.20 -13.66
C ALA A 119 -17.56 -13.97 -15.17
N GLN A 120 -16.32 -13.94 -15.66
CA GLN A 120 -16.03 -13.77 -17.08
C GLN A 120 -16.56 -14.94 -17.92
N MET A 121 -16.37 -16.19 -17.47
CA MET A 121 -16.94 -17.37 -18.15
C MET A 121 -18.48 -17.34 -18.19
N ARG A 122 -19.14 -16.86 -17.13
CA ARG A 122 -20.60 -16.73 -17.12
C ARG A 122 -21.08 -15.65 -18.08
N GLN A 123 -20.40 -14.51 -18.12
CA GLN A 123 -20.71 -13.43 -19.05
C GLN A 123 -20.52 -13.86 -20.50
N GLU A 124 -19.42 -14.55 -20.81
CA GLU A 124 -19.17 -15.09 -22.15
C GLU A 124 -20.17 -16.15 -22.56
N ARG A 125 -20.56 -17.07 -21.68
CA ARG A 125 -21.62 -18.05 -21.97
C ARG A 125 -22.94 -17.37 -22.29
N ARG A 126 -23.31 -16.33 -21.52
CA ARG A 126 -24.50 -15.52 -21.79
C ARG A 126 -24.37 -14.80 -23.14
N GLY A 127 -23.21 -14.21 -23.43
CA GLY A 127 -22.92 -13.53 -24.69
C GLY A 127 -23.00 -14.46 -25.91
N LEU A 128 -22.40 -15.65 -25.83
CA LEU A 128 -22.44 -16.65 -26.89
C LEU A 128 -23.87 -17.20 -27.11
N LEU A 129 -24.66 -17.37 -26.06
CA LEU A 129 -26.07 -17.75 -26.19
C LEU A 129 -26.91 -16.66 -26.84
N LEU A 130 -26.68 -15.39 -26.49
CA LEU A 130 -27.32 -14.25 -27.14
C LEU A 130 -26.92 -14.17 -28.62
N LEU A 131 -25.63 -14.33 -28.93
CA LEU A 131 -25.14 -14.39 -30.31
C LEU A 131 -25.82 -15.51 -31.10
N ARG A 132 -25.93 -16.71 -30.53
CA ARG A 132 -26.62 -17.84 -31.16
C ARG A 132 -28.08 -17.50 -31.50
N LYS A 133 -28.80 -16.88 -30.56
CA LYS A 133 -30.19 -16.48 -30.76
C LYS A 133 -30.31 -15.42 -31.84
N GLU A 134 -29.47 -14.38 -31.78
CA GLU A 134 -29.51 -13.28 -32.73
C GLU A 134 -29.24 -13.76 -34.15
N ILE A 135 -28.20 -14.58 -34.36
CA ILE A 135 -27.88 -15.14 -35.67
C ILE A 135 -29.01 -16.05 -36.18
N PHE A 136 -29.60 -16.85 -35.29
CA PHE A 136 -30.75 -17.67 -35.65
C PHE A 136 -31.96 -16.82 -36.07
N TYR A 137 -32.31 -15.78 -35.31
CA TYR A 137 -33.42 -14.90 -35.64
C TYR A 137 -33.18 -14.14 -36.95
N GLN A 138 -31.99 -13.59 -37.15
CA GLN A 138 -31.62 -12.92 -38.39
C GLN A 138 -31.67 -13.87 -39.59
N ALA A 139 -31.19 -15.11 -39.43
CA ALA A 139 -31.25 -16.12 -40.49
C ALA A 139 -32.69 -16.52 -40.84
N VAL A 140 -33.57 -16.67 -39.84
CA VAL A 140 -34.99 -16.97 -40.09
C VAL A 140 -35.69 -15.77 -40.76
N GLN A 141 -35.39 -14.55 -40.34
CA GLN A 141 -35.92 -13.33 -40.96
C GLN A 141 -35.46 -13.16 -42.41
N SER A 142 -34.25 -13.61 -42.75
CA SER A 142 -33.75 -13.61 -44.13
C SER A 142 -34.29 -14.76 -44.98
N GLY A 143 -35.20 -15.58 -44.45
CA GLY A 143 -35.89 -16.65 -45.18
C GLY A 143 -35.14 -17.99 -45.18
N ILE A 144 -34.10 -18.15 -44.36
CA ILE A 144 -33.38 -19.42 -44.22
C ILE A 144 -34.24 -20.40 -43.42
N LYS A 145 -34.28 -21.66 -43.86
CA LYS A 145 -35.00 -22.72 -43.15
C LYS A 145 -34.45 -22.88 -41.73
N PRO A 146 -35.30 -23.17 -40.72
CA PRO A 146 -34.87 -23.20 -39.31
C PRO A 146 -33.73 -24.20 -39.04
N ALA A 147 -33.70 -25.33 -39.74
CA ALA A 147 -32.62 -26.32 -39.61
C ALA A 147 -31.26 -25.82 -40.12
N GLU A 148 -31.27 -25.02 -41.20
CA GLU A 148 -30.05 -24.42 -41.78
C GLU A 148 -29.61 -23.20 -40.96
N ALA A 149 -30.57 -22.38 -40.51
CA ALA A 149 -30.33 -21.27 -39.60
C ALA A 149 -29.70 -21.73 -38.27
N GLN A 150 -30.13 -22.88 -37.75
CA GLN A 150 -29.53 -23.47 -36.55
C GLN A 150 -28.06 -23.84 -36.77
N LYS A 151 -27.74 -24.50 -37.89
CA LYS A 151 -26.35 -24.86 -38.23
C LYS A 151 -25.48 -23.61 -38.42
N LEU A 152 -26.02 -22.57 -39.06
CA LEU A 152 -25.32 -21.30 -39.26
C LEU A 152 -25.01 -20.63 -37.92
N ALA A 153 -26.00 -20.55 -37.01
CA ALA A 153 -25.81 -20.00 -35.69
C ALA A 153 -24.81 -20.81 -34.85
N GLU A 154 -24.84 -22.14 -34.91
CA GLU A 154 -23.88 -23.00 -34.22
C GLU A 154 -22.45 -22.78 -34.75
N ASN A 155 -22.26 -22.74 -36.07
CA ASN A 155 -20.94 -22.50 -36.69
C ASN A 155 -20.38 -21.11 -36.34
N ALA A 156 -21.21 -20.08 -36.32
CA ALA A 156 -20.77 -18.75 -35.94
C ALA A 156 -20.36 -18.66 -34.45
N VAL A 157 -21.08 -19.37 -33.57
CA VAL A 157 -20.72 -19.48 -32.16
C VAL A 157 -19.40 -20.23 -31.96
N THR A 158 -19.17 -21.31 -32.71
CA THR A 158 -17.91 -22.06 -32.59
C THR A 158 -16.71 -21.24 -33.07
N GLU A 159 -16.85 -20.50 -34.17
CA GLU A 159 -15.80 -19.58 -34.64
C GLU A 159 -15.54 -18.45 -33.63
N ALA A 160 -16.60 -17.82 -33.10
CA ALA A 160 -16.47 -16.79 -32.07
C ALA A 160 -15.78 -17.33 -30.80
N GLN A 161 -16.11 -18.56 -30.39
CA GLN A 161 -15.48 -19.23 -29.26
C GLN A 161 -13.98 -19.49 -29.51
N GLN A 162 -13.62 -19.95 -30.71
CA GLN A 162 -12.21 -20.14 -31.09
C GLN A 162 -11.44 -18.82 -31.05
N ARG A 163 -11.99 -17.74 -31.60
CA ARG A 163 -11.38 -16.40 -31.56
C ARG A 163 -11.18 -15.89 -30.13
N LEU A 164 -12.17 -16.07 -29.25
CA LEU A 164 -12.05 -15.72 -27.83
C LEU A 164 -10.94 -16.53 -27.13
N THR A 165 -10.83 -17.82 -27.41
CA THR A 165 -9.74 -18.64 -26.83
C THR A 165 -8.37 -18.24 -27.35
N ALA A 166 -8.23 -17.91 -28.64
CA ALA A 166 -6.99 -17.43 -29.23
C ALA A 166 -6.58 -16.08 -28.63
N GLN A 167 -7.52 -15.14 -28.49
CA GLN A 167 -7.25 -13.84 -27.86
C GLN A 167 -6.80 -13.99 -26.40
N ARG A 168 -7.39 -14.94 -25.66
CA ARG A 168 -6.95 -15.24 -24.28
C ARG A 168 -5.54 -15.81 -24.24
N ARG A 169 -5.20 -16.74 -25.13
CA ARG A 169 -3.84 -17.29 -25.22
C ARG A 169 -2.83 -16.21 -25.54
N ALA A 170 -3.10 -15.38 -26.56
CA ALA A 170 -2.25 -14.26 -26.92
C ALA A 170 -2.05 -13.25 -25.77
N ARG A 171 -3.11 -12.93 -25.01
CA ARG A 171 -2.99 -12.06 -23.82
C ARG A 171 -2.14 -12.69 -22.72
N ILE A 172 -2.29 -13.99 -22.49
CA ILE A 172 -1.51 -14.71 -21.46
C ILE A 172 -0.04 -14.81 -21.88
N GLU A 173 0.22 -15.08 -23.16
CA GLU A 173 1.58 -15.17 -23.71
C GLU A 173 2.26 -13.79 -23.70
N GLY A 174 1.58 -12.72 -24.12
CA GLY A 174 2.14 -11.36 -24.05
C GLY A 174 2.50 -10.93 -22.62
N VAL A 175 1.65 -11.24 -21.63
CA VAL A 175 1.97 -10.95 -20.22
C VAL A 175 3.18 -11.75 -19.73
N LYS A 176 3.33 -13.01 -20.16
CA LYS A 176 4.51 -13.82 -19.80
C LYS A 176 5.79 -13.27 -20.43
N GLU A 177 5.75 -12.86 -21.70
CA GLU A 177 6.90 -12.26 -22.38
C GLU A 177 7.31 -10.92 -21.75
N GLU A 178 6.35 -10.11 -21.32
CA GLU A 178 6.60 -8.89 -20.54
C GLU A 178 7.20 -9.20 -19.16
N GLU A 179 6.70 -10.22 -18.46
CA GLU A 179 7.26 -10.65 -17.18
C GLU A 179 8.69 -11.20 -17.32
N ASP A 180 8.95 -12.02 -18.34
CA ASP A 180 10.26 -12.64 -18.58
C ASP A 180 11.30 -11.60 -19.02
N SER A 181 10.92 -10.65 -19.87
CA SER A 181 11.79 -9.51 -20.23
C SER A 181 12.08 -8.59 -19.04
N ALA A 182 11.10 -8.35 -18.16
CA ALA A 182 11.31 -7.59 -16.94
C ALA A 182 12.23 -8.33 -15.95
N ARG A 183 12.15 -9.67 -15.87
CA ARG A 183 13.07 -10.49 -15.06
C ARG A 183 14.50 -10.46 -15.62
N ALA A 184 14.66 -10.57 -16.94
CA ALA A 184 15.96 -10.47 -17.59
C ALA A 184 16.63 -9.11 -17.31
N GLN A 185 15.90 -8.01 -17.47
CA GLN A 185 16.42 -6.68 -17.15
C GLN A 185 16.82 -6.51 -15.67
N LYS A 186 16.07 -7.11 -14.74
CA LYS A 186 16.43 -7.10 -13.32
C LYS A 186 17.69 -7.93 -13.04
N ALA A 187 17.87 -9.05 -13.72
CA ALA A 187 19.07 -9.87 -13.60
C ALA A 187 20.31 -9.13 -14.14
N GLU A 188 20.21 -8.49 -15.31
CA GLU A 188 21.29 -7.68 -15.87
C GLU A 188 21.69 -6.51 -14.95
N ARG A 189 20.70 -5.84 -14.34
CA ARG A 189 20.96 -4.78 -13.34
C ARG A 189 21.66 -5.34 -12.11
N ALA A 190 21.19 -6.46 -11.57
CA ALA A 190 21.80 -7.10 -10.42
C ALA A 190 23.26 -7.52 -10.70
N GLU A 191 23.56 -8.06 -11.88
CA GLU A 191 24.93 -8.37 -12.29
C GLU A 191 25.81 -7.12 -12.40
N SER A 192 25.27 -6.02 -12.93
CA SER A 192 26.01 -4.75 -13.01
C SER A 192 26.28 -4.16 -11.62
N GLU A 193 25.30 -4.22 -10.72
CA GLU A 193 25.41 -3.76 -9.33
C GLU A 193 26.43 -4.61 -8.58
N GLN A 194 26.42 -5.94 -8.76
CA GLN A 194 27.40 -6.84 -8.17
C GLN A 194 28.84 -6.49 -8.60
N LYS A 195 29.07 -6.18 -9.88
CA LYS A 195 30.38 -5.71 -10.35
C LYS A 195 30.83 -4.42 -9.66
N PHE A 196 29.90 -3.49 -9.40
CA PHE A 196 30.21 -2.28 -8.64
C PHE A 196 30.51 -2.57 -7.17
N TYR A 197 29.81 -3.51 -6.54
CA TYR A 197 30.11 -3.95 -5.18
C TYR A 197 31.49 -4.62 -5.09
N ASP A 198 31.83 -5.50 -6.03
CA ASP A 198 33.14 -6.14 -6.09
C ASP A 198 34.26 -5.11 -6.29
N TYR A 199 34.05 -4.13 -7.17
CA TYR A 199 34.99 -3.02 -7.37
C TYR A 199 35.14 -2.15 -6.12
N ALA A 200 34.04 -1.82 -5.46
CA ALA A 200 34.04 -1.07 -4.21
C ALA A 200 34.78 -1.83 -3.10
N MET A 201 34.62 -3.15 -3.02
CA MET A 201 35.36 -4.01 -2.09
C MET A 201 36.86 -3.99 -2.38
N GLN A 202 37.27 -4.14 -3.64
CA GLN A 202 38.69 -4.04 -4.02
C GLN A 202 39.27 -2.67 -3.68
N MET A 203 38.52 -1.59 -3.89
CA MET A 203 38.95 -0.24 -3.50
C MET A 203 39.00 -0.07 -1.98
N ALA A 204 38.04 -0.61 -1.24
CA ALA A 204 38.03 -0.58 0.21
C ALA A 204 39.25 -1.32 0.76
N GLU A 205 39.55 -2.51 0.26
CA GLU A 205 40.77 -3.26 0.63
C GLU A 205 42.03 -2.45 0.31
N LYS A 206 42.07 -1.82 -0.86
CA LYS A 206 43.17 -0.96 -1.28
C LYS A 206 43.37 0.23 -0.34
N MET A 207 42.30 0.89 0.09
CA MET A 207 42.37 2.09 0.94
C MET A 207 42.56 1.76 2.43
N LEU A 208 42.00 0.66 2.92
CA LEU A 208 42.13 0.25 4.33
C LEU A 208 43.46 -0.45 4.61
N TYR A 209 43.97 -1.28 3.70
CA TYR A 209 45.07 -2.21 4.00
C TYR A 209 46.37 -1.93 3.23
N GLN A 210 46.42 -0.98 2.28
CA GLN A 210 47.71 -0.60 1.67
C GLN A 210 48.56 0.34 2.54
N ASP A 211 47.99 0.99 3.55
CA ASP A 211 48.77 1.80 4.48
C ASP A 211 49.52 0.93 5.53
N ASP A 212 49.05 -0.29 5.81
CA ASP A 212 49.75 -1.23 6.71
C ASP A 212 50.97 -1.90 6.05
N MET A 213 50.98 -2.07 4.72
CA MET A 213 52.14 -2.63 4.00
C MET A 213 53.22 -1.58 3.66
N LEU A 214 53.00 -0.30 3.96
CA LEU A 214 53.98 0.78 3.77
C LEU A 214 54.48 1.42 5.09
N THR A 215 54.12 0.85 6.25
CA THR A 215 54.48 1.42 7.56
C THR A 215 55.21 0.46 8.50
N PHE A 216 55.89 -0.56 7.99
CA PHE A 216 57.03 -1.17 8.69
C PHE A 216 58.35 -0.83 7.95
N GLY A 217 58.71 0.45 8.01
CA GLY A 217 60.04 0.95 7.63
C GLY A 217 60.24 1.30 6.15
N SER A 218 60.07 2.58 5.79
CA SER A 218 60.95 3.27 4.80
C SER A 218 60.46 4.65 4.32
N LYS A 219 59.34 5.21 4.79
CA LYS A 219 59.08 6.64 4.52
C LYS A 219 59.81 7.50 5.55
N ALA A 220 61.13 7.58 5.41
CA ALA A 220 61.91 8.66 6.01
C ALA A 220 61.25 9.97 5.59
N ARG A 221 60.63 10.68 6.55
CA ARG A 221 60.11 12.02 6.34
C ARG A 221 61.22 12.81 5.63
N ARG A 222 60.93 13.40 4.47
CA ARG A 222 61.94 14.20 3.75
C ARG A 222 62.40 15.30 4.70
N SER A 223 63.63 15.18 5.20
CA SER A 223 64.25 16.21 6.04
C SER A 223 64.51 17.41 5.13
N ILE A 224 63.58 18.35 5.13
CA ILE A 224 63.78 19.65 4.46
C ILE A 224 64.89 20.34 5.24
N LYS A 225 66.08 20.46 4.64
CA LYS A 225 67.15 21.29 5.20
C LYS A 225 66.71 22.74 5.06
N PRO A 226 66.62 23.52 6.15
CA PRO A 226 66.26 24.93 6.06
C PRO A 226 67.31 25.67 5.21
N ASP A 227 66.83 26.52 4.31
CA ASP A 227 67.67 27.34 3.43
C ASP A 227 68.54 28.27 4.28
N SER A 228 69.86 28.20 4.14
CA SER A 228 70.82 28.96 4.95
C SER A 228 70.86 30.44 4.59
N SER A 229 70.27 30.82 3.45
CA SER A 229 70.19 32.21 2.99
C SER A 229 69.06 33.01 3.66
N VAL A 230 68.09 32.31 4.26
CA VAL A 230 66.96 32.94 4.96
C VAL A 230 67.33 33.14 6.43
N PRO A 231 67.30 34.38 6.97
CA PRO A 231 67.61 34.61 8.37
C PRO A 231 66.61 33.87 9.26
N SER A 232 67.13 33.00 10.13
CA SER A 232 66.30 32.22 11.05
C SER A 232 65.46 33.15 11.93
N LEU A 233 64.14 32.91 11.96
CA LEU A 233 63.18 33.67 12.78
C LEU A 233 63.54 33.67 14.28
N LEU A 234 64.32 32.70 14.74
CA LEU A 234 64.76 32.57 16.12
C LEU A 234 66.11 33.27 16.41
N LYS A 235 66.91 33.54 15.37
CA LYS A 235 68.23 34.18 15.49
C LYS A 235 68.27 35.61 14.93
N GLY A 236 67.17 36.11 14.38
CA GLY A 236 67.06 37.49 13.87
C GLY A 236 66.88 38.53 14.98
N THR A 237 67.30 39.77 14.70
CA THR A 237 67.20 40.94 15.59
C THR A 237 65.76 41.42 15.83
N LYS A 238 64.79 40.95 15.05
CA LYS A 238 63.35 41.20 15.25
C LYS A 238 62.67 39.95 15.82
N ARG A 239 62.93 39.64 17.08
CA ARG A 239 62.13 38.66 17.82
C ARG A 239 60.75 39.27 18.07
N LEU A 240 59.67 38.52 17.81
CA LEU A 240 58.29 38.99 18.02
C LEU A 240 57.91 39.22 19.50
N GLY A 241 58.88 39.27 20.42
CA GLY A 241 58.64 39.48 21.85
C GLY A 241 57.88 38.35 22.57
N ILE A 242 57.56 37.26 21.88
CA ILE A 242 56.75 36.16 22.42
C ILE A 242 57.57 35.24 23.35
N TRP A 243 58.90 35.23 23.22
CA TRP A 243 59.78 34.36 23.99
C TRP A 243 61.03 35.13 24.45
N GLU A 244 61.20 35.28 25.76
CA GLU A 244 62.33 36.00 26.37
C GLU A 244 63.61 35.13 26.44
N SER A 245 63.49 33.83 26.71
CA SER A 245 64.60 32.87 26.67
C SER A 245 64.19 31.56 25.96
N THR A 246 65.12 30.97 25.22
CA THR A 246 64.91 29.67 24.53
C THR A 246 65.21 28.46 25.42
N GLU A 247 65.79 28.70 26.59
CA GLU A 247 66.22 27.65 27.53
C GLU A 247 65.01 26.96 28.17
N ASN A 248 63.93 27.71 28.41
CA ASN A 248 62.71 27.17 29.03
C ASN A 248 61.86 26.28 28.09
N CYS A 249 62.10 26.34 26.77
CA CYS A 249 61.28 25.60 25.80
C CYS A 249 61.79 24.19 25.52
N GLN A 250 63.08 23.91 25.80
CA GLN A 250 63.66 22.60 25.51
C GLN A 250 63.17 21.54 26.49
N ASP A 251 63.04 21.87 27.77
CA ASP A 251 62.85 20.82 28.79
C ASP A 251 61.41 20.33 28.94
N ILE A 252 60.42 21.23 28.83
CA ILE A 252 59.01 20.89 29.12
C ILE A 252 58.37 20.10 27.96
N GLY A 253 58.70 20.46 26.72
CA GLY A 253 58.18 19.76 25.54
C GLY A 253 58.80 18.37 25.36
N LEU A 254 60.10 18.20 25.68
CA LEU A 254 60.83 16.95 25.43
C LEU A 254 60.56 15.85 26.46
N GLN A 255 60.19 16.19 27.71
CA GLN A 255 59.86 15.19 28.73
C GLN A 255 58.61 14.39 28.36
N PHE A 256 57.56 15.06 27.89
CA PHE A 256 56.33 14.39 27.47
C PHE A 256 56.59 13.35 26.37
N TRP A 257 57.38 13.70 25.34
CA TRP A 257 57.71 12.78 24.25
C TRP A 257 58.62 11.64 24.70
N ARG A 258 59.57 11.89 25.62
CA ARG A 258 60.39 10.83 26.23
C ARG A 258 59.55 9.84 27.03
N ASP A 259 58.61 10.34 27.82
CA ASP A 259 57.72 9.51 28.62
C ASP A 259 56.77 8.70 27.72
N TRP A 260 56.29 9.30 26.63
CA TRP A 260 55.47 8.62 25.64
C TRP A 260 56.22 7.48 24.93
N ASP A 261 57.44 7.74 24.43
CA ASP A 261 58.27 6.71 23.78
C ASP A 261 58.60 5.56 24.76
N SER A 262 58.86 5.89 26.04
CA SER A 262 59.12 4.87 27.06
C SER A 262 57.91 3.97 27.35
N ARG A 263 56.69 4.48 27.16
CA ARG A 263 55.44 3.72 27.32
C ARG A 263 55.12 2.87 26.10
N ALA A 264 55.42 3.36 24.90
CA ALA A 264 55.23 2.62 23.65
C ALA A 264 56.21 1.44 23.50
N ALA A 265 57.34 1.47 24.21
CA ALA A 265 58.34 0.39 24.23
C ALA A 265 58.09 -0.71 25.29
N ARG A 266 56.99 -0.62 26.07
CA ARG A 266 56.48 -1.72 26.92
C ARG A 266 55.32 -2.43 26.24
#